data_AF-A0A2V6BYH0-F1
#
_entry.id   AF-A0A2V6BYH0-F1
#
_cell.length_a   1.000
_cell.length_b   1.000
_cell.length_c   1.000
_cell.angle_alpha   90.00
_cell.angle_beta   90.00
_cell.angle_gamma   90.00
#
_symmetry.space_group_name_H-M   'P 1'
#
loop_
_entity.id
_entity.type
_entity.pdbx_description
1 polymer ?
#
loop_
_entity_poly.entity_id
_entity_poly.type
_entity_poly.pdbx_seq_one_letter_code
_entity_poly.pdbx_strand_id
1 'polypeptide(L)'
;MSTKAGAVLLEQCRQRWHGMWILPPRKLDGIKPSSSRGPVYVSAFPFTHHRVTLQVFRSKAGPAVSRQRWFPIRHLNKIPMPSPHRRAIRALLA
;
A
#
# COMPACT_ATOMS: atom_id res chain seq x y z
N MET A 1 -0.83 4.43 -3.36
CA MET A 1 -2.21 4.31 -2.90
C MET A 1 -3.14 4.79 -3.99
N SER A 2 -4.04 3.90 -4.41
CA SER A 2 -5.18 4.23 -5.29
C SER A 2 -6.45 4.16 -4.45
N THR A 3 -7.32 5.16 -4.61
CA THR A 3 -8.63 5.23 -3.96
C THR A 3 -9.72 5.37 -5.01
N LYS A 4 -10.87 4.73 -4.79
CA LYS A 4 -12.04 4.80 -5.67
C LYS A 4 -13.30 4.65 -4.83
N ALA A 5 -14.22 5.61 -4.91
CA ALA A 5 -15.54 5.55 -4.28
C ALA A 5 -15.52 5.09 -2.80
N GLY A 6 -14.65 5.69 -1.98
CA GLY A 6 -14.54 5.32 -0.56
C GLY A 6 -13.90 3.94 -0.30
N ALA A 7 -13.21 3.38 -1.29
CA ALA A 7 -12.45 2.14 -1.18
C ALA A 7 -10.95 2.35 -1.50
N VAL A 8 -10.11 1.50 -0.91
CA VAL A 8 -8.67 1.44 -1.14
C VAL A 8 -8.35 0.14 -1.86
N LEU A 9 -7.47 0.21 -2.87
CA LEU A 9 -6.94 -0.97 -3.54
C LEU A 9 -5.83 -1.60 -2.70
N LEU A 10 -5.98 -2.89 -2.38
CA LEU A 10 -4.97 -3.68 -1.68
C LEU A 10 -4.61 -4.91 -2.51
N GLU A 11 -3.41 -5.44 -2.28
CA GLU A 11 -2.88 -6.66 -2.88
C GLU A 11 -2.55 -7.69 -1.81
N GLN A 12 -2.86 -8.95 -2.07
CA GLN A 12 -2.45 -10.04 -1.18
C GLN A 12 -0.96 -10.33 -1.35
N CYS A 13 -0.20 -10.18 -0.27
CA CYS A 13 1.25 -10.36 -0.28
C CYS A 13 1.62 -11.85 -0.37
N ARG A 14 2.69 -12.16 -1.13
CA ARG A 14 3.27 -13.51 -1.24
C ARG A 14 4.65 -13.64 -0.56
N GLN A 15 5.18 -12.54 -0.03
CA GLN A 15 6.52 -12.47 0.56
C GLN A 15 6.43 -12.49 2.09
N ARG A 16 7.28 -11.74 2.79
CA ARG A 16 7.34 -11.66 4.27
C ARG A 16 5.99 -11.55 4.98
N TRP A 17 5.00 -10.91 4.38
CA TRP A 17 3.65 -10.78 4.92
C TRP A 17 2.64 -11.70 4.23
N HIS A 18 3.06 -12.92 3.89
CA HIS A 18 2.28 -13.89 3.11
C HIS A 18 0.84 -14.00 3.62
N GLY A 19 -0.12 -13.87 2.71
CA GLY A 19 -1.56 -13.96 3.01
C GLY A 19 -2.19 -12.68 3.55
N MET A 20 -1.40 -11.69 3.98
CA MET A 20 -1.91 -10.38 4.41
C MET A 20 -2.13 -9.44 3.23
N TRP A 21 -2.97 -8.42 3.44
CA TRP A 21 -3.26 -7.38 2.46
C TRP A 21 -2.35 -6.18 2.67
N ILE A 22 -1.68 -5.76 1.60
CA ILE A 22 -0.76 -4.62 1.60
C ILE A 22 -1.16 -3.60 0.53
N LEU A 23 -0.59 -2.40 0.59
CA LEU A 23 -0.64 -1.49 -0.55
C LEU A 23 0.09 -2.17 -1.72
N PRO A 24 -0.48 -2.18 -2.94
CA PRO A 24 0.18 -2.79 -4.09
C PRO A 24 1.59 -2.24 -4.26
N PRO A 25 2.60 -3.12 -4.41
CA PRO A 25 3.97 -2.68 -4.63
C PRO A 25 4.04 -1.91 -5.94
N ARG A 26 4.81 -0.82 -5.95
CA ARG A 26 5.07 -0.06 -7.18
C ARG A 26 6.04 -0.88 -8.02
N LYS A 27 5.61 -1.34 -9.20
CA LYS A 27 6.51 -1.91 -10.20
C LYS A 27 7.43 -0.80 -10.72
N LEU A 28 8.70 -0.83 -10.34
CA LEU A 28 9.73 -0.04 -11.02
C LEU A 28 10.18 -0.85 -12.23
N ASP A 29 9.36 -0.88 -13.28
CA ASP A 29 9.74 -1.49 -14.55
C ASP A 29 10.73 -0.54 -15.25
N GLY A 30 12.02 -0.60 -14.88
CA GLY A 30 13.18 -0.04 -15.59
C GLY A 30 13.25 1.47 -15.84
N ILE A 31 12.16 2.21 -15.65
CA ILE A 31 12.04 3.63 -15.95
C ILE A 31 12.46 4.42 -14.70
N LYS A 32 13.55 5.16 -14.82
CA LYS A 32 14.01 6.13 -13.81
C LYS A 32 12.81 7.00 -13.37
N PRO A 33 12.64 7.29 -12.06
CA PRO A 33 11.52 8.07 -11.56
C PRO A 33 11.73 9.58 -11.83
N SER A 34 11.95 9.97 -13.09
CA SER A 34 12.12 11.37 -13.47
C SER A 34 10.80 12.12 -13.66
N SER A 35 9.67 11.41 -13.73
CA SER A 35 8.33 12.00 -13.94
C SER A 35 7.32 11.70 -12.82
N SER A 36 7.69 10.92 -11.80
CA SER A 36 6.80 10.66 -10.66
C SER A 36 7.01 11.69 -9.57
N ARG A 37 5.96 12.46 -9.25
CA ARG A 37 5.88 13.24 -7.99
C ARG A 37 6.37 12.36 -6.83
N GLY A 38 7.10 12.96 -5.90
CA GLY A 38 7.67 12.27 -4.74
C GLY A 38 6.63 11.50 -3.90
N PRO A 39 7.09 10.68 -2.95
CA PRO A 39 6.19 9.92 -2.10
C PRO A 39 5.25 10.86 -1.33
N VAL A 40 3.98 10.49 -1.24
CA VAL A 40 2.98 11.21 -0.44
C VAL A 40 3.01 10.82 1.03
N TYR A 41 3.71 9.73 1.35
CA TYR A 41 3.96 9.30 2.72
C TYR A 41 5.25 8.48 2.76
N VAL A 42 6.09 8.75 3.75
CA VAL A 42 7.31 8.01 4.03
C VAL A 42 7.33 7.68 5.51
N SER A 43 7.59 6.42 5.85
CA SER A 43 7.78 6.03 7.25
C SER A 43 8.71 4.83 7.32
N ALA A 44 9.61 4.88 8.30
CA ALA A 44 10.42 3.74 8.66
C ALA A 44 9.78 2.99 9.83
N PHE A 45 9.74 1.66 9.73
CA PHE A 45 9.18 0.78 10.73
C PHE A 45 10.26 -0.19 11.19
N PRO A 46 10.71 -0.08 12.45
CA PRO A 46 11.56 -1.11 13.02
C PRO A 46 10.75 -2.40 13.19
N PHE A 47 11.42 -3.51 12.92
CA PHE A 47 11.01 -4.86 13.23
C PHE A 47 12.19 -5.50 13.99
N THR A 48 11.99 -6.60 14.72
CA THR A 48 13.09 -7.31 15.39
C THR A 48 14.28 -7.48 14.44
N HIS A 49 15.41 -6.83 14.78
CA HIS A 49 16.66 -6.80 14.01
C HIS A 49 16.57 -6.31 12.54
N HIS A 50 15.46 -5.68 12.13
CA HIS A 50 15.28 -5.17 10.77
C HIS A 50 14.60 -3.79 10.76
N ARG A 51 14.74 -3.05 9.66
CA ARG A 51 14.02 -1.80 9.45
C ARG A 51 13.42 -1.78 8.06
N VAL A 52 12.11 -1.58 7.97
CA VAL A 52 11.38 -1.49 6.71
C VAL A 52 11.02 -0.04 6.45
N THR A 53 11.51 0.51 5.35
CA THR A 53 11.10 1.84 4.89
C THR A 53 9.95 1.69 3.89
N LEU A 54 8.79 2.24 4.24
CA LEU A 54 7.62 2.27 3.37
C LEU A 54 7.50 3.66 2.73
N GLN A 55 7.55 3.69 1.41
CA GLN A 55 7.26 4.88 0.61
C GLN A 55 5.96 4.65 -0.16
N VAL A 56 4.99 5.54 0.02
CA VAL A 56 3.69 5.47 -0.65
C VAL A 56 3.60 6.57 -1.68
N PHE A 57 3.24 6.21 -2.90
CA PHE A 57 3.03 7.13 -4.02
C PHE A 57 1.55 7.18 -4.37
N ARG A 58 1.02 8.33 -4.81
CA ARG A 58 -0.32 8.37 -5.40
C ARG A 58 -0.32 7.61 -6.74
N SER A 59 -1.38 6.86 -6.99
CA SER A 59 -1.60 6.19 -8.27
C SER A 59 -3.05 6.38 -8.69
N LYS A 60 -3.29 6.42 -10.00
CA LYS A 60 -4.65 6.49 -10.55
C LYS A 60 -5.40 5.19 -10.20
N ALA A 61 -6.70 5.30 -10.01
CA ALA A 61 -7.55 4.13 -9.87
C ALA A 61 -7.65 3.41 -11.21
N GLY A 62 -7.28 2.13 -11.24
CA GLY A 62 -7.43 1.25 -12.39
C GLY A 62 -8.24 0.00 -12.03
N PRO A 63 -8.47 -0.91 -13.00
CA PRO A 63 -9.01 -2.23 -12.70
C PRO A 63 -8.09 -2.96 -11.72
N ALA A 64 -8.67 -3.71 -10.78
CA ALA A 64 -7.90 -4.59 -9.91
C ALA A 64 -7.38 -5.78 -10.75
N VAL A 65 -6.09 -6.10 -10.62
CA VAL A 65 -5.51 -7.28 -11.28
C VAL A 65 -5.51 -8.49 -10.35
N SER A 66 -5.00 -9.65 -10.81
CA SER A 66 -4.92 -10.86 -9.99
C SER A 66 -4.30 -10.60 -8.62
N ARG A 67 -4.95 -11.09 -7.55
CA ARG A 67 -4.64 -10.88 -6.12
C ARG A 67 -4.84 -9.46 -5.58
N GLN A 68 -5.36 -8.53 -6.38
CA GLN A 68 -5.78 -7.23 -5.91
C GLN A 68 -7.29 -7.18 -5.68
N ARG A 69 -7.70 -6.38 -4.70
CA ARG A 69 -9.11 -6.15 -4.39
C ARG A 69 -9.33 -4.77 -3.81
N TRP A 70 -10.46 -4.16 -4.18
CA TRP A 70 -10.94 -2.93 -3.57
C TRP A 70 -11.63 -3.24 -2.23
N PHE A 71 -11.17 -2.60 -1.17
CA PHE A 71 -11.75 -2.72 0.16
C PHE A 71 -12.39 -1.40 0.59
N PRO A 72 -13.67 -1.40 1.01
CA PRO A 72 -14.29 -0.23 1.61
C PRO A 72 -13.49 0.26 2.80
N ILE A 73 -13.24 1.57 2.89
CA ILE A 73 -12.44 2.19 3.97
C ILE A 73 -13.00 1.81 5.34
N ARG A 74 -14.33 1.82 5.48
CA ARG A 74 -15.05 1.41 6.70
C ARG A 74 -14.73 -0.01 7.20
N HIS A 75 -14.26 -0.91 6.33
CA HIS A 75 -13.95 -2.30 6.69
C HIS A 75 -12.46 -2.54 6.93
N LEU A 76 -11.59 -1.55 6.74
CA LEU A 76 -10.13 -1.72 6.82
C LEU A 76 -9.66 -2.31 8.16
N ASN A 77 -10.35 -2.01 9.27
CA ASN A 77 -10.01 -2.54 10.59
C ASN A 77 -10.12 -4.07 10.66
N LYS A 78 -11.00 -4.68 9.85
CA LYS A 78 -11.23 -6.13 9.78
C LYS A 78 -10.28 -6.85 8.83
N ILE A 79 -9.47 -6.13 8.05
CA ILE A 79 -8.58 -6.71 7.06
C ILE A 79 -7.22 -7.05 7.70
N PRO A 80 -6.73 -8.29 7.56
CA PRO A 80 -5.40 -8.65 8.05
C PRO A 80 -4.35 -7.90 7.23
N MET A 81 -3.67 -6.96 7.89
CA MET A 81 -2.76 -6.02 7.25
C MET A 81 -1.58 -5.75 8.18
N PRO A 82 -0.34 -5.71 7.67
CA PRO A 82 0.82 -5.35 8.46
C PRO A 82 0.71 -3.93 9.02
N SER A 83 1.19 -3.72 10.25
CA SER A 83 1.18 -2.41 10.91
C SER A 83 1.72 -1.26 10.05
N PRO A 84 2.84 -1.41 9.30
CA PRO A 84 3.35 -0.36 8.41
C PRO A 84 2.32 0.16 7.39
N HIS A 85 1.63 -0.76 6.71
CA HIS A 85 0.62 -0.42 5.71
C HIS A 85 -0.64 0.17 6.35
N ARG A 86 -1.06 -0.38 7.50
CA ARG A 86 -2.23 0.12 8.22
C ARG A 86 -2.02 1.56 8.69
N ARG A 87 -0.85 1.87 9.25
CA ARG A 87 -0.49 3.22 9.67
C ARG A 87 -0.43 4.19 8.48
N ALA A 88 0.18 3.77 7.37
CA ALA A 88 0.22 4.59 6.16
C ALA A 88 -1.17 4.91 5.61
N ILE A 89 -2.07 3.93 5.52
CA ILE A 89 -3.44 4.15 5.03
C ILE A 89 -4.21 5.07 5.96
N ARG A 90 -4.12 4.87 7.28
CA ARG A 90 -4.77 5.77 8.26
C ARG A 90 -4.27 7.21 8.13
N ALA A 91 -2.97 7.41 7.98
CA ALA A 91 -2.39 8.75 7.82
C ALA A 91 -2.81 9.44 6.52
N LEU A 92 -3.04 8.66 5.45
CA LEU A 92 -3.42 9.17 4.13
C LEU A 92 -4.95 9.33 3.93
N LEU A 93 -5.75 8.83 4.87
CA LEU A 93 -7.21 8.92 4.86
C LEU A 93 -7.77 9.85 5.94
N ALA A 94 -6.91 10.34 6.84
CA ALA A 94 -7.22 11.43 7.77
C ALA A 94 -7.35 12.74 6.98
#